data_AF-A0A226EKJ0-F1
#
_entry.id   AF-A0A226EKJ0-F1
#
_cell.length_a   1.000
_cell.length_b   1.000
_cell.length_c   1.000
_cell.angle_alpha   90.00
_cell.angle_beta   90.00
_cell.angle_gamma   90.00
#
_symmetry.space_group_name_H-M   'P 1'
#
loop_
_entity.id
_entity.type
_entity.pdbx_description
1 polymer ?
#
loop_
_entity_poly.entity_id
_entity_poly.type
_entity_poly.pdbx_seq_one_letter_code
_entity_poly.pdbx_strand_id
1 'polypeptide(L)'
;MSLTEEELELVEQLRTSTSSLLTPTESQDDAFLVRWIRARNNDLQLAEEMLKNSITWRSTNSISSLPTKEINPIFTEKFPRKLEGHDKEGRPVTTIPFGLWDAAYTVSTPEVTTEFREYTFQGCELLMNAIKEADQKNPDSRITQFVIIIDMAGFSFMTLLNVYAVQLGLSMLSEYEANYPETLSSCFLINCTSAIGMLLNLVKGALAEKTFNKIKVLGTSMDEWQPALLDAIEENELSVQFGGVRLDCDEGVEVEEGVECLDDNSDDDEFVEATAGEWVLVWQDEFDGGNLADRWNFELGCSGWGNNELQCYTNNRGENARQENGRLIIEARREWWGDGVNPDKEFTSSRMTSRANWLHGKFEIRARMPKGKHLWPAIWMMPAASEYGGWPRSGEIDITEYRGQRPQQIMGTLHFGPSWDNKGQAGTGDRDFPYDFSLDWHTFGLDWSPDQIQWILDDQVYHTETLQRNFWPGLYGANGSPFDRHFYMILNLAVGGNFFGGEPFHPDESAGWAKNNLEVDFVRKFEWR
;
A
#
# COMPACT_ATOMS: atom_id res chain seq x y z
N MET A 1 -35.97 -15.81 -6.57
CA MET A 1 -36.57 -16.09 -5.23
C MET A 1 -38.07 -15.80 -5.29
N SER A 2 -38.94 -16.77 -4.97
CA SER A 2 -40.40 -16.53 -4.88
C SER A 2 -40.78 -16.04 -3.48
N LEU A 3 -41.59 -14.97 -3.40
CA LEU A 3 -42.20 -14.53 -2.15
C LEU A 3 -43.16 -15.61 -1.65
N THR A 4 -43.21 -15.85 -0.34
CA THR A 4 -44.25 -16.72 0.24
C THR A 4 -45.60 -16.00 0.21
N GLU A 5 -46.71 -16.75 0.32
CA GLU A 5 -48.05 -16.13 0.42
C GLU A 5 -48.14 -15.18 1.63
N GLU A 6 -47.49 -15.54 2.75
CA GLU A 6 -47.39 -14.70 3.95
C GLU A 6 -46.62 -13.40 3.67
N GLU A 7 -45.48 -13.48 2.98
CA GLU A 7 -44.68 -12.30 2.62
C GLU A 7 -45.44 -11.37 1.68
N LEU A 8 -46.21 -11.91 0.73
CA LEU A 8 -47.04 -11.11 -0.18
C LEU A 8 -48.13 -10.34 0.59
N GLU A 9 -48.77 -10.98 1.56
CA GLU A 9 -49.78 -10.33 2.40
C GLU A 9 -49.16 -9.21 3.24
N LEU A 10 -48.00 -9.45 3.85
CA LEU A 10 -47.28 -8.44 4.63
C LEU A 10 -46.78 -7.28 3.76
N VAL A 11 -46.32 -7.56 2.54
CA VAL A 11 -45.91 -6.53 1.57
C VAL A 11 -47.09 -5.62 1.22
N GLU A 12 -48.28 -6.16 0.94
CA GLU A 12 -49.46 -5.35 0.65
C GLU A 12 -49.90 -4.48 1.84
N GLN A 13 -49.82 -5.03 3.07
CA GLN A 13 -50.12 -4.26 4.28
C GLN A 13 -49.12 -3.12 4.48
N LEU A 14 -47.82 -3.41 4.36
CA LEU A 14 -46.75 -2.40 4.48
C LEU A 14 -46.85 -1.33 3.38
N ARG A 15 -47.14 -1.75 2.14
CA ARG A 15 -47.37 -0.85 1.00
C ARG A 15 -48.49 0.12 1.32
N THR A 16 -49.61 -0.40 1.82
CA THR A 16 -50.77 0.42 2.17
C THR A 16 -50.44 1.44 3.25
N SER A 17 -49.77 1.02 4.35
CA SER A 17 -49.47 1.89 5.48
C SER A 17 -48.39 2.94 5.19
N THR A 18 -47.53 2.70 4.21
CA THR A 18 -46.40 3.60 3.85
C THR A 18 -46.54 4.29 2.49
N SER A 19 -47.62 4.05 1.76
CA SER A 19 -47.89 4.59 0.41
C SER A 19 -47.72 6.11 0.27
N SER A 20 -48.01 6.89 1.31
CA SER A 20 -47.86 8.35 1.29
C SER A 20 -46.42 8.85 1.48
N LEU A 21 -45.51 7.96 1.89
CA LEU A 21 -44.11 8.27 2.20
C LEU A 21 -43.14 7.80 1.12
N LEU A 22 -43.57 6.87 0.26
CA LEU A 22 -42.75 6.25 -0.78
C LEU A 22 -42.93 6.94 -2.14
N THR A 23 -41.91 6.87 -2.99
CA THR A 23 -42.07 7.21 -4.40
C THR A 23 -42.99 6.19 -5.11
N PRO A 24 -43.62 6.54 -6.23
CA PRO A 24 -44.44 5.59 -6.99
C PRO A 24 -43.70 4.31 -7.36
N THR A 25 -42.40 4.42 -7.69
CA THR A 25 -41.54 3.28 -8.03
C THR A 25 -41.29 2.39 -6.83
N GLU A 26 -40.88 2.95 -5.69
CA GLU A 26 -40.64 2.17 -4.45
C GLU A 26 -41.93 1.53 -3.92
N SER A 27 -43.05 2.26 -4.01
CA SER A 27 -44.36 1.75 -3.61
C SER A 27 -44.84 0.58 -4.48
N GLN A 28 -44.28 0.36 -5.67
CA GLN A 28 -44.64 -0.76 -6.57
C GLN A 28 -43.63 -1.91 -6.52
N ASP A 29 -42.50 -1.74 -5.83
CA ASP A 29 -41.42 -2.73 -5.77
C ASP A 29 -41.55 -3.65 -4.55
N ASP A 30 -42.12 -4.84 -4.77
CA ASP A 30 -42.28 -5.87 -3.73
C ASP A 30 -40.93 -6.32 -3.15
N ALA A 31 -39.87 -6.32 -3.96
CA ALA A 31 -38.54 -6.70 -3.49
C ALA A 31 -37.92 -5.62 -2.61
N PHE A 32 -38.25 -4.35 -2.83
CA PHE A 32 -37.91 -3.28 -1.90
C PHE A 32 -38.64 -3.47 -0.56
N LEU A 33 -39.95 -3.68 -0.58
CA LEU A 33 -40.77 -3.78 0.63
C LEU A 33 -40.46 -5.02 1.48
N VAL A 34 -40.26 -6.18 0.86
CA VAL A 34 -40.02 -7.44 1.59
C VAL A 34 -38.72 -7.43 2.41
N ARG A 35 -37.72 -6.63 2.02
CA ARG A 35 -36.43 -6.54 2.75
C ARG A 35 -36.61 -6.02 4.18
N TRP A 36 -37.50 -5.04 4.37
CA TRP A 36 -37.83 -4.49 5.69
C TRP A 36 -38.55 -5.52 6.57
N ILE A 37 -39.45 -6.29 5.96
CA ILE A 37 -40.23 -7.36 6.61
C ILE A 37 -39.29 -8.47 7.08
N ARG A 38 -38.42 -8.96 6.19
CA ARG A 38 -37.43 -10.00 6.50
C ARG A 38 -36.42 -9.57 7.56
N ALA A 39 -35.97 -8.31 7.53
CA ALA A 39 -35.07 -7.77 8.53
C ALA A 39 -35.66 -7.69 9.94
N ARG A 40 -36.98 -7.83 10.06
CA ARG A 40 -37.72 -7.84 11.34
C ARG A 40 -38.46 -9.15 11.56
N ASN A 41 -38.01 -10.24 10.92
CA ASN A 41 -38.58 -11.58 11.08
C ASN A 41 -40.11 -11.61 10.87
N ASN A 42 -40.58 -10.94 9.83
CA ASN A 42 -42.01 -10.81 9.47
C ASN A 42 -42.86 -10.00 10.46
N ASP A 43 -42.25 -9.27 11.41
CA ASP A 43 -42.97 -8.32 12.26
C ASP A 43 -43.28 -7.03 11.49
N LEU A 44 -44.54 -6.87 11.09
CA LEU A 44 -45.01 -5.74 10.29
C LEU A 44 -44.80 -4.39 11.00
N GLN A 45 -45.02 -4.32 12.31
CA GLN A 45 -44.94 -3.06 13.05
C GLN A 45 -43.50 -2.58 13.12
N LEU A 46 -42.57 -3.48 13.44
CA LEU A 46 -41.15 -3.17 13.47
C LEU A 46 -40.59 -2.88 12.07
N ALA A 47 -41.09 -3.57 11.04
CA ALA A 47 -40.71 -3.32 9.65
C ALA A 47 -41.16 -1.92 9.19
N GLU A 48 -42.40 -1.54 9.51
CA GLU A 48 -42.95 -0.21 9.21
C GLU A 48 -42.16 0.90 9.92
N GLU A 49 -41.83 0.70 11.20
CA GLU A 49 -41.00 1.65 11.96
C GLU A 49 -39.60 1.79 11.36
N MET A 50 -38.95 0.68 11.02
CA MET A 50 -37.64 0.68 10.38
C MET A 50 -37.65 1.45 9.04
N LEU A 51 -38.66 1.19 8.19
CA LEU A 51 -38.81 1.86 6.91
C LEU A 51 -39.03 3.37 7.09
N LYS A 52 -39.90 3.79 8.01
CA LYS A 52 -40.13 5.22 8.31
C LYS A 52 -38.87 5.93 8.79
N ASN A 53 -38.11 5.26 9.66
CA ASN A 53 -36.83 5.78 10.14
C ASN A 53 -35.84 5.92 8.99
N SER A 54 -35.80 4.95 8.07
CA SER A 54 -34.94 5.03 6.90
C SER A 54 -35.34 6.16 5.95
N ILE A 55 -36.63 6.35 5.66
CA ILE A 55 -37.12 7.47 4.84
C ILE A 55 -36.69 8.82 5.44
N THR A 56 -36.80 8.95 6.75
CA THR A 56 -36.38 10.16 7.49
C THR A 56 -34.86 10.36 7.40
N TRP A 57 -34.08 9.29 7.57
CA TRP A 57 -32.62 9.32 7.45
C TRP A 57 -32.17 9.68 6.04
N ARG A 58 -32.80 9.09 5.00
CA ARG A 58 -32.51 9.37 3.60
C ARG A 58 -32.74 10.84 3.25
N SER A 59 -33.84 11.41 3.72
CA SER A 59 -34.16 12.84 3.56
C SER A 59 -33.15 13.74 4.28
N THR A 60 -32.83 13.42 5.53
CA THR A 60 -31.89 14.21 6.36
C THR A 60 -30.48 14.23 5.78
N ASN A 61 -30.05 13.13 5.17
CA ASN A 61 -28.69 12.95 4.67
C ASN A 61 -28.57 13.13 3.15
N SER A 62 -29.63 13.59 2.48
CA SER A 62 -29.65 13.80 1.01
C SER A 62 -29.20 12.57 0.22
N ILE A 63 -29.57 11.37 0.67
CA ILE A 63 -29.06 10.11 0.10
C ILE A 63 -29.46 9.94 -1.37
N SER A 64 -30.69 10.31 -1.72
CA SER A 64 -31.20 10.14 -3.08
C SER A 64 -30.47 10.98 -4.14
N SER A 65 -29.72 12.02 -3.75
CA SER A 65 -28.92 12.82 -4.67
C SER A 65 -27.47 12.35 -4.80
N LEU A 66 -27.02 11.42 -3.94
CA LEU A 66 -25.64 10.95 -3.92
C LEU A 66 -25.21 10.27 -5.24
N PRO A 67 -26.02 9.42 -5.91
CA PRO A 67 -25.58 8.77 -7.15
C PRO A 67 -25.10 9.71 -8.25
N THR A 68 -25.67 10.93 -8.30
CA THR A 68 -25.31 11.97 -9.29
C THR A 68 -24.36 13.01 -8.75
N LYS A 69 -23.99 12.94 -7.46
CA LYS A 69 -23.10 13.91 -6.83
C LYS A 69 -21.67 13.64 -7.27
N GLU A 70 -21.00 14.67 -7.76
CA GLU A 70 -19.57 14.61 -8.03
C GLU A 70 -18.81 14.42 -6.72
N ILE A 71 -17.99 13.39 -6.65
CA ILE A 71 -17.13 13.12 -5.50
C ILE A 71 -15.75 13.65 -5.78
N ASN A 72 -15.12 14.21 -4.74
CA ASN A 72 -13.71 14.58 -4.80
C ASN A 72 -12.86 13.34 -5.16
N PRO A 73 -12.11 13.36 -6.28
CA PRO A 73 -11.36 12.21 -6.78
C PRO A 73 -10.43 11.56 -5.74
N ILE A 74 -9.98 12.33 -4.73
CA ILE A 74 -9.15 11.82 -3.63
C ILE A 74 -9.81 10.66 -2.87
N PHE A 75 -11.14 10.59 -2.81
CA PHE A 75 -11.82 9.49 -2.14
C PHE A 75 -11.77 8.20 -2.95
N THR A 76 -11.83 8.28 -4.27
CA THR A 76 -11.63 7.12 -5.14
C THR A 76 -10.18 6.64 -5.06
N GLU A 77 -9.21 7.56 -4.96
CA GLU A 77 -7.80 7.20 -4.79
C GLU A 77 -7.50 6.57 -3.41
N LYS A 78 -7.99 7.17 -2.33
CA LYS A 78 -7.67 6.73 -0.95
C LYS A 78 -8.56 5.62 -0.42
N PHE A 79 -9.76 5.46 -0.99
CA PHE A 79 -10.74 4.47 -0.56
C PHE A 79 -11.36 3.75 -1.76
N PRO A 80 -10.53 3.15 -2.63
CA PRO A 80 -11.01 2.53 -3.85
C PRO A 80 -12.04 1.45 -3.53
N ARG A 81 -13.02 1.36 -4.41
CA ARG A 81 -14.04 0.32 -4.49
C ARG A 81 -14.32 0.07 -5.96
N LYS A 82 -14.74 -1.14 -6.30
CA LYS A 82 -15.05 -1.46 -7.69
C LYS A 82 -16.25 -2.39 -7.78
N LEU A 83 -17.07 -2.18 -8.79
CA LEU A 83 -18.10 -3.14 -9.17
C LEU A 83 -17.44 -4.15 -10.10
N GLU A 84 -17.47 -5.41 -9.70
CA GLU A 84 -16.95 -6.51 -10.49
C GLU A 84 -18.06 -7.02 -11.45
N GLY A 85 -18.16 -8.34 -11.63
CA GLY A 85 -19.19 -8.97 -12.44
C GLY A 85 -20.35 -9.44 -11.57
N HIS A 86 -20.83 -10.64 -11.87
CA HIS A 86 -21.89 -11.30 -11.12
C HIS A 86 -21.42 -12.63 -10.54
N ASP A 87 -21.99 -13.01 -9.41
CA ASP A 87 -21.85 -14.38 -8.90
C ASP A 87 -22.64 -15.37 -9.76
N LYS A 88 -22.48 -16.67 -9.51
CA LYS A 88 -23.16 -17.74 -10.26
C LYS A 88 -24.69 -17.69 -10.17
N GLU A 89 -25.24 -16.92 -9.24
CA GLU A 89 -26.68 -16.68 -9.11
C GLU A 89 -27.14 -15.34 -9.71
N GLY A 90 -26.25 -14.61 -10.39
CA GLY A 90 -26.54 -13.34 -11.05
C GLY A 90 -26.52 -12.13 -10.11
N ARG A 91 -25.96 -12.24 -8.90
CA ARG A 91 -25.86 -11.13 -7.95
C ARG A 91 -24.64 -10.27 -8.26
N PRO A 92 -24.73 -8.94 -8.24
CA PRO A 92 -23.57 -8.08 -8.45
C PRO A 92 -22.47 -8.37 -7.40
N VAL A 93 -21.23 -8.41 -7.86
CA VAL A 93 -20.04 -8.57 -7.03
C VAL A 93 -19.35 -7.22 -6.91
N THR A 94 -18.89 -6.85 -5.72
CA THR A 94 -18.08 -5.64 -5.52
C THR A 94 -16.83 -5.94 -4.70
N THR A 95 -15.75 -5.24 -5.00
CA THR A 95 -14.46 -5.39 -4.32
C THR A 95 -14.06 -4.13 -3.58
N ILE A 96 -13.44 -4.31 -2.42
CA ILE A 96 -12.86 -3.23 -1.62
C ILE A 96 -11.47 -3.68 -1.11
N PRO A 97 -10.37 -3.08 -1.58
CA PRO A 97 -9.05 -3.30 -1.00
C PRO A 97 -8.90 -2.47 0.29
N PHE A 98 -9.60 -2.92 1.33
CA PHE A 98 -9.71 -2.24 2.61
C PHE A 98 -8.37 -2.06 3.33
N GLY A 99 -7.43 -2.98 3.13
CA GLY A 99 -6.09 -2.84 3.72
C GLY A 99 -5.27 -1.67 3.16
N LEU A 100 -5.67 -1.09 2.02
CA LEU A 100 -5.06 0.11 1.42
C LEU A 100 -5.71 1.41 1.89
N TRP A 101 -6.86 1.35 2.58
CA TRP A 101 -7.61 2.53 2.96
C TRP A 101 -6.87 3.40 3.98
N ASP A 102 -6.79 4.70 3.71
CA ASP A 102 -6.20 5.69 4.62
C ASP A 102 -7.20 6.10 5.72
N ALA A 103 -7.36 5.23 6.72
CA ALA A 103 -8.30 5.44 7.83
C ALA A 103 -8.04 6.75 8.60
N ALA A 104 -6.79 7.24 8.64
CA ALA A 104 -6.49 8.49 9.32
C ALA A 104 -7.05 9.71 8.57
N TYR A 105 -7.04 9.64 7.24
CA TYR A 105 -7.57 10.71 6.40
C TYR A 105 -9.07 10.93 6.62
N THR A 106 -9.87 9.87 6.88
CA THR A 106 -11.33 9.97 7.04
C THR A 106 -11.78 10.88 8.19
N VAL A 107 -10.89 11.18 9.13
CA VAL A 107 -11.15 12.03 10.30
C VAL A 107 -10.18 13.20 10.40
N SER A 108 -9.48 13.52 9.32
CA SER A 108 -8.49 14.60 9.28
C SER A 108 -9.12 15.99 9.48
N THR A 109 -10.31 16.21 8.92
CA THR A 109 -11.15 17.39 9.18
C THR A 109 -12.64 17.02 9.23
N PRO A 110 -13.51 17.87 9.82
CA PRO A 110 -14.95 17.66 9.79
C PRO A 110 -15.54 17.59 8.37
N GLU A 111 -14.99 18.36 7.44
CA GLU A 111 -15.39 18.36 6.03
C GLU A 111 -15.06 17.01 5.38
N VAL A 112 -13.82 16.54 5.54
CA VAL A 112 -13.39 15.23 5.02
C VAL A 112 -14.21 14.10 5.62
N THR A 113 -14.56 14.19 6.91
CA THR A 113 -15.44 13.22 7.57
C THR A 113 -16.82 13.16 6.91
N THR A 114 -17.37 14.32 6.57
CA THR A 114 -18.68 14.44 5.92
C THR A 114 -18.62 13.88 4.50
N GLU A 115 -17.62 14.29 3.71
CA GLU A 115 -17.43 13.84 2.33
C GLU A 115 -17.13 12.34 2.25
N PHE A 116 -16.35 11.78 3.19
CA PHE A 116 -16.10 10.34 3.24
C PHE A 116 -17.39 9.54 3.50
N ARG A 117 -18.26 10.07 4.38
CA ARG A 117 -19.55 9.45 4.65
C ARG A 117 -20.47 9.51 3.43
N GLU A 118 -20.51 10.65 2.73
CA GLU A 118 -21.24 10.80 1.47
C GLU A 118 -20.71 9.85 0.39
N TYR A 119 -19.38 9.76 0.23
CA TYR A 119 -18.75 8.81 -0.67
C TYR A 119 -19.16 7.38 -0.35
N THR A 120 -19.10 6.97 0.92
CA THR A 120 -19.47 5.62 1.36
C THR A 120 -20.92 5.28 1.02
N PHE A 121 -21.86 6.18 1.33
CA PHE A 121 -23.28 5.94 1.03
C PHE A 121 -23.62 6.10 -0.45
N GLN A 122 -22.87 6.88 -1.21
CA GLN A 122 -22.97 6.85 -2.67
C GLN A 122 -22.64 5.44 -3.19
N GLY A 123 -21.62 4.77 -2.65
CA GLY A 123 -21.28 3.39 -3.01
C GLY A 123 -22.41 2.41 -2.73
N CYS A 124 -23.09 2.58 -1.58
CA CYS A 124 -24.26 1.78 -1.26
C CYS A 124 -25.39 2.00 -2.30
N GLU A 125 -25.65 3.25 -2.69
CA GLU A 125 -26.69 3.55 -3.69
C GLU A 125 -26.33 3.02 -5.09
N LEU A 126 -25.05 3.10 -5.49
CA LEU A 126 -24.58 2.51 -6.75
C LEU A 126 -24.76 0.98 -6.76
N LEU A 127 -24.47 0.29 -5.64
CA LEU A 127 -24.74 -1.14 -5.51
C LEU A 127 -26.24 -1.44 -5.57
N MET A 128 -27.08 -0.59 -4.98
CA MET A 128 -28.53 -0.75 -5.08
C MET A 128 -29.05 -0.60 -6.51
N ASN A 129 -28.41 0.25 -7.33
CA ASN A 129 -28.71 0.35 -8.76
C ASN A 129 -28.23 -0.90 -9.51
N ALA A 130 -27.02 -1.38 -9.25
CA ALA A 130 -26.51 -2.62 -9.84
C ALA A 130 -27.41 -3.83 -9.53
N ILE A 131 -27.95 -3.92 -8.30
CA ILE A 131 -28.92 -4.97 -7.92
C ILE A 131 -30.20 -4.86 -8.76
N LYS A 132 -30.73 -3.64 -8.97
CA LYS A 132 -31.94 -3.43 -9.78
C LYS A 132 -31.70 -3.81 -11.24
N GLU A 133 -30.55 -3.46 -11.79
CA GLU A 133 -30.16 -3.82 -13.15
C GLU A 133 -30.03 -5.34 -13.31
N ALA A 134 -29.36 -6.01 -12.36
CA ALA A 134 -29.24 -7.46 -12.35
C ALA A 134 -30.60 -8.17 -12.21
N ASP A 135 -31.52 -7.65 -11.39
CA ASP A 135 -32.89 -8.16 -11.24
C ASP A 135 -33.68 -8.04 -12.55
N GLN A 136 -33.54 -6.92 -13.26
CA GLN A 136 -34.19 -6.69 -14.56
C GLN A 136 -33.65 -7.60 -15.66
N LYS A 137 -32.34 -7.88 -15.65
CA LYS A 137 -31.68 -8.77 -16.62
C LYS A 137 -31.99 -10.25 -16.38
N ASN A 138 -32.42 -10.63 -15.18
CA ASN A 138 -32.68 -12.03 -14.79
C ASN A 138 -34.16 -12.25 -14.39
N PRO A 139 -35.12 -12.20 -15.33
CA PRO A 139 -36.56 -12.28 -15.00
C PRO A 139 -36.98 -13.58 -14.31
N ASP A 140 -36.23 -14.67 -14.53
CA ASP A 140 -36.49 -15.98 -13.92
C ASP A 140 -35.92 -16.10 -12.49
N SER A 141 -35.05 -15.17 -12.07
CA SER A 141 -34.42 -15.17 -10.75
C SER A 141 -34.40 -13.77 -10.14
N ARG A 142 -35.23 -13.55 -9.10
CA ARG A 142 -35.19 -12.29 -8.34
C ARG A 142 -33.83 -12.06 -7.68
N ILE A 143 -33.15 -10.98 -8.06
CA ILE A 143 -31.88 -10.51 -7.51
C ILE A 143 -32.16 -9.34 -6.56
N THR A 144 -31.90 -9.54 -5.28
CA THR A 144 -32.12 -8.50 -4.26
C THR A 144 -30.90 -8.24 -3.40
N GLN A 145 -29.78 -8.89 -3.74
CA GLN A 145 -28.58 -8.94 -2.92
C GLN A 145 -27.32 -8.80 -3.76
N PHE A 146 -26.23 -8.47 -3.10
CA PHE A 146 -24.89 -8.39 -3.68
C PHE A 146 -23.88 -9.27 -2.91
N VAL A 147 -22.76 -9.57 -3.54
CA VAL A 147 -21.59 -10.21 -2.93
C VAL A 147 -20.49 -9.16 -2.79
N ILE A 148 -19.78 -9.17 -1.67
CA ILE A 148 -18.63 -8.29 -1.46
C ILE A 148 -17.37 -9.09 -1.16
N ILE A 149 -16.27 -8.69 -1.79
CA ILE A 149 -14.93 -9.17 -1.52
C ILE A 149 -14.17 -8.01 -0.90
N ILE A 150 -13.64 -8.21 0.30
CA ILE A 150 -12.84 -7.23 1.02
C ILE A 150 -11.43 -7.78 1.12
N ASP A 151 -10.50 -7.13 0.42
CA ASP A 151 -9.09 -7.47 0.49
C ASP A 151 -8.43 -6.77 1.67
N MET A 152 -7.95 -7.59 2.61
CA MET A 152 -7.31 -7.17 3.85
C MET A 152 -5.79 -7.09 3.73
N ALA A 153 -5.20 -7.26 2.53
CA ALA A 153 -3.78 -7.06 2.30
C ALA A 153 -3.36 -5.65 2.71
N GLY A 154 -2.38 -5.54 3.60
CA GLY A 154 -1.95 -4.26 4.20
C GLY A 154 -2.69 -3.87 5.49
N PHE A 155 -3.80 -4.52 5.83
CA PHE A 155 -4.50 -4.28 7.10
C PHE A 155 -3.65 -4.71 8.30
N SER A 156 -3.47 -3.78 9.24
CA SER A 156 -2.72 -3.97 10.48
C SER A 156 -3.54 -3.55 11.69
N PHE A 157 -3.25 -4.10 12.87
CA PHE A 157 -3.86 -3.64 14.12
C PHE A 157 -3.58 -2.15 14.39
N MET A 158 -2.52 -1.57 13.80
CA MET A 158 -2.22 -0.14 13.88
C MET A 158 -3.36 0.72 13.31
N THR A 159 -4.06 0.25 12.29
CA THR A 159 -5.23 0.92 11.71
C THR A 159 -6.34 1.11 12.76
N LEU A 160 -6.43 0.20 13.74
CA LEU A 160 -7.43 0.26 14.82
C LEU A 160 -7.05 1.21 15.96
N LEU A 161 -5.83 1.76 15.97
CA LEU A 161 -5.42 2.73 17.01
C LEU A 161 -6.04 4.12 16.78
N ASN A 162 -6.50 4.43 15.56
CA ASN A 162 -7.27 5.64 15.31
C ASN A 162 -8.73 5.43 15.75
N VAL A 163 -8.97 5.67 17.05
CA VAL A 163 -10.29 5.46 17.67
C VAL A 163 -11.42 6.26 17.02
N TYR A 164 -11.13 7.45 16.46
CA TYR A 164 -12.12 8.28 15.78
C TYR A 164 -12.52 7.67 14.43
N ALA A 165 -11.55 7.20 13.65
CA ALA A 165 -11.81 6.51 12.40
C ALA A 165 -12.57 5.19 12.62
N VAL A 166 -12.20 4.44 13.66
CA VAL A 166 -12.93 3.23 14.08
C VAL A 166 -14.37 3.58 14.46
N GLN A 167 -14.59 4.62 15.25
CA GLN A 167 -15.93 5.03 15.66
C GLN A 167 -16.79 5.49 14.48
N LEU A 168 -16.22 6.23 13.53
CA LEU A 168 -16.88 6.61 12.29
C LEU A 168 -17.26 5.37 11.46
N GLY A 169 -16.32 4.43 11.28
CA GLY A 169 -16.57 3.18 10.57
C GLY A 169 -17.69 2.35 11.20
N LEU A 170 -17.66 2.19 12.52
CA LEU A 170 -18.72 1.48 13.25
C LEU A 170 -20.08 2.18 13.14
N SER A 171 -20.12 3.53 13.20
CA SER A 171 -21.38 4.24 13.03
C SER A 171 -21.95 4.05 11.62
N MET A 172 -21.10 4.14 10.58
CA MET A 172 -21.54 3.92 9.20
C MET A 172 -22.00 2.48 8.95
N LEU A 173 -21.36 1.48 9.58
CA LEU A 173 -21.83 0.09 9.52
C LEU A 173 -23.21 -0.08 10.16
N SER A 174 -23.46 0.55 11.32
CA SER A 174 -24.78 0.55 11.95
C SER A 174 -25.83 1.28 11.11
N GLU A 175 -25.46 2.39 10.46
CA GLU A 175 -26.33 3.09 9.52
C GLU A 175 -26.63 2.24 8.28
N TYR A 176 -25.65 1.51 7.75
CA TYR A 176 -25.84 0.56 6.66
C TYR A 176 -26.87 -0.52 7.05
N GLU A 177 -26.70 -1.17 8.20
CA GLU A 177 -27.64 -2.19 8.71
C GLU A 177 -29.07 -1.65 8.93
N ALA A 178 -29.18 -0.39 9.35
CA ALA A 178 -30.47 0.24 9.59
C ALA A 178 -31.20 0.64 8.30
N ASN A 179 -30.48 0.87 7.20
CA ASN A 179 -31.02 1.51 5.99
C ASN A 179 -30.94 0.67 4.72
N TYR A 180 -30.09 -0.36 4.68
CA TYR A 180 -29.94 -1.28 3.55
C TYR A 180 -30.18 -2.73 3.99
N PRO A 181 -31.31 -3.03 4.66
CA PRO A 181 -31.56 -4.36 5.20
C PRO A 181 -31.56 -5.45 4.12
N GLU A 182 -31.09 -6.64 4.49
CA GLU A 182 -31.20 -7.86 3.68
C GLU A 182 -30.56 -7.78 2.29
N THR A 183 -29.61 -6.85 2.08
CA THR A 183 -28.90 -6.64 0.80
C THR A 183 -27.61 -7.45 0.65
N LEU A 184 -26.91 -7.78 1.74
CA LEU A 184 -25.70 -8.60 1.66
C LEU A 184 -26.05 -10.09 1.46
N SER A 185 -25.52 -10.75 0.43
CA SER A 185 -25.57 -12.21 0.27
C SER A 185 -24.39 -12.87 1.01
N SER A 186 -23.17 -12.53 0.61
CA SER A 186 -21.91 -13.08 1.15
C SER A 186 -20.85 -11.99 1.24
N CYS A 187 -20.00 -12.06 2.26
CA CYS A 187 -18.83 -11.20 2.42
C CYS A 187 -17.58 -12.07 2.55
N PHE A 188 -16.65 -11.95 1.61
CA PHE A 188 -15.37 -12.66 1.62
C PHE A 188 -14.28 -11.69 2.10
N LEU A 189 -13.67 -11.95 3.24
CA LEU A 189 -12.46 -11.26 3.67
C LEU A 189 -11.26 -12.10 3.22
N ILE A 190 -10.46 -11.59 2.29
CA ILE A 190 -9.27 -12.27 1.77
C ILE A 190 -8.00 -11.59 2.27
N ASN A 191 -6.86 -12.27 2.16
CA ASN A 191 -5.59 -11.80 2.67
C ASN A 191 -5.59 -11.50 4.18
N CYS A 192 -6.38 -12.24 4.97
CA CYS A 192 -6.54 -11.96 6.39
C CYS A 192 -5.33 -12.44 7.20
N THR A 193 -4.65 -11.51 7.85
CA THR A 193 -3.64 -11.81 8.88
C THR A 193 -4.30 -12.08 10.23
N SER A 194 -3.50 -12.44 11.25
CA SER A 194 -3.99 -12.64 12.62
C SER A 194 -4.64 -11.38 13.24
N ALA A 195 -4.42 -10.19 12.67
CA ALA A 195 -5.04 -8.94 13.13
C ALA A 195 -6.57 -8.91 12.92
N ILE A 196 -7.12 -9.74 12.02
CA ILE A 196 -8.55 -9.73 11.68
C ILE A 196 -9.47 -9.98 12.88
N GLY A 197 -9.02 -10.80 13.84
CA GLY A 197 -9.83 -11.13 15.02
C GLY A 197 -10.21 -9.90 15.86
N MET A 198 -9.35 -8.89 15.92
CA MET A 198 -9.66 -7.65 16.65
C MET A 198 -10.72 -6.82 15.93
N LEU A 199 -10.63 -6.71 14.60
CA LEU A 199 -11.65 -6.04 13.79
C LEU A 199 -13.00 -6.75 13.90
N LEU A 200 -13.03 -8.08 13.80
CA LEU A 200 -14.26 -8.87 13.93
C LEU A 200 -14.96 -8.66 15.26
N ASN A 201 -14.20 -8.57 16.36
CA ASN A 201 -14.75 -8.28 17.68
C ASN A 201 -15.40 -6.90 17.77
N LEU A 202 -14.84 -5.89 17.09
CA LEU A 202 -15.40 -4.53 17.05
C LEU A 202 -16.69 -4.50 16.22
N VAL A 203 -16.66 -5.05 15.00
CA VAL A 203 -17.83 -4.98 14.08
C VAL A 203 -18.98 -5.88 14.51
N LYS A 204 -18.72 -6.93 15.31
CA LYS A 204 -19.79 -7.77 15.89
C LYS A 204 -20.80 -6.97 16.72
N GLY A 205 -20.38 -5.87 17.34
CA GLY A 205 -21.29 -4.98 18.08
C GLY A 205 -22.15 -4.07 17.19
N ALA A 206 -21.72 -3.84 15.94
CA ALA A 206 -22.39 -2.93 15.01
C ALA A 206 -23.29 -3.65 13.99
N LEU A 207 -23.05 -4.94 13.74
CA LEU A 207 -23.77 -5.76 12.76
C LEU A 207 -24.83 -6.67 13.41
N ALA A 208 -25.90 -6.94 12.67
CA ALA A 208 -26.86 -7.97 13.07
C ALA A 208 -26.22 -9.37 12.95
N GLU A 209 -26.62 -10.31 13.80
CA GLU A 209 -26.08 -11.68 13.81
C GLU A 209 -26.17 -12.35 12.42
N LYS A 210 -27.28 -12.13 11.72
CA LYS A 210 -27.51 -12.65 10.37
C LYS A 210 -26.52 -12.11 9.34
N THR A 211 -26.09 -10.85 9.47
CA THR A 211 -25.10 -10.23 8.58
C THR A 211 -23.69 -10.69 8.95
N PHE A 212 -23.37 -10.72 10.25
CA PHE A 212 -22.07 -11.19 10.74
C PHE A 212 -21.78 -12.64 10.32
N ASN A 213 -22.80 -13.51 10.33
CA ASN A 213 -22.67 -14.90 9.93
C ASN A 213 -22.45 -15.11 8.41
N LYS A 214 -22.58 -14.05 7.59
CA LYS A 214 -22.27 -14.09 6.14
C LYS A 214 -20.80 -13.78 5.85
N ILE A 215 -20.02 -13.40 6.85
CA ILE A 215 -18.60 -13.09 6.72
C ILE A 215 -17.79 -14.39 6.70
N LYS A 216 -17.09 -14.62 5.59
CA LYS A 216 -16.14 -15.72 5.39
C LYS A 216 -14.73 -15.14 5.47
N VAL A 217 -13.94 -15.60 6.43
CA VAL A 217 -12.57 -15.13 6.65
C VAL A 217 -11.62 -16.15 6.03
N LEU A 218 -10.81 -15.69 5.08
CA LEU A 218 -9.87 -16.51 4.33
C LEU A 218 -8.46 -15.95 4.56
N GLY A 219 -7.47 -16.83 4.68
CA GLY A 219 -6.10 -16.48 5.05
C GLY A 219 -5.33 -15.68 4.00
N THR A 220 -4.00 -15.71 4.11
CA THR A 220 -3.11 -14.84 3.33
C THR A 220 -2.67 -15.41 1.99
N SER A 221 -3.01 -16.67 1.68
CA SER A 221 -2.56 -17.32 0.45
C SER A 221 -3.67 -17.32 -0.60
N MET A 222 -3.32 -16.96 -1.83
CA MET A 222 -4.21 -17.07 -2.98
C MET A 222 -4.73 -18.50 -3.16
N ASP A 223 -3.89 -19.51 -2.96
CA ASP A 223 -4.30 -20.92 -3.02
C ASP A 223 -5.39 -21.29 -2.00
N GLU A 224 -5.53 -20.51 -0.92
CA GLU A 224 -6.54 -20.71 0.11
C GLU A 224 -7.85 -19.99 -0.23
N TRP A 225 -7.78 -18.73 -0.64
CA TRP A 225 -8.97 -17.91 -0.84
C TRP A 225 -9.53 -17.99 -2.25
N GLN A 226 -8.70 -18.19 -3.29
CA GLN A 226 -9.14 -18.24 -4.69
C GLN A 226 -10.18 -19.36 -4.93
N PRO A 227 -9.99 -20.60 -4.46
CA PRO A 227 -11.00 -21.65 -4.65
C PRO A 227 -12.35 -21.28 -4.02
N ALA A 228 -12.35 -20.56 -2.90
CA ALA A 228 -13.57 -20.14 -2.22
C ALA A 228 -14.30 -19.01 -2.97
N LEU A 229 -13.57 -18.13 -3.67
CA LEU A 229 -14.16 -17.14 -4.57
C LEU A 229 -14.72 -17.81 -5.82
N LEU A 230 -13.94 -18.70 -6.46
CA LEU A 230 -14.34 -19.40 -7.69
C LEU A 230 -15.45 -20.44 -7.48
N ASP A 231 -15.70 -20.88 -6.24
CA ASP A 231 -16.89 -21.65 -5.90
C ASP A 231 -18.17 -20.81 -6.09
N ALA A 232 -18.12 -19.52 -5.75
CA ALA A 232 -19.26 -18.61 -5.80
C ALA A 232 -19.35 -17.78 -7.10
N ILE A 233 -18.23 -17.49 -7.75
CA ILE A 233 -18.13 -16.55 -8.87
C ILE A 233 -17.44 -17.27 -10.04
N GLU A 234 -17.95 -17.13 -11.26
CA GLU A 234 -17.28 -17.69 -12.43
C GLU A 234 -15.96 -16.96 -12.72
N GLU A 235 -14.95 -17.66 -13.22
CA GLU A 235 -13.62 -17.08 -13.48
C GLU A 235 -13.69 -15.85 -14.41
N ASN A 236 -14.59 -15.85 -15.40
CA ASN A 236 -14.76 -14.74 -16.35
C ASN A 236 -15.56 -13.55 -15.79
N GLU A 237 -16.16 -13.66 -14.60
CA GLU A 237 -16.88 -12.58 -13.92
C GLU A 237 -16.00 -11.87 -12.88
N LEU A 238 -14.78 -12.38 -12.66
CA LEU A 238 -13.88 -11.92 -11.61
C LEU A 238 -12.55 -11.45 -12.19
N SER A 239 -12.05 -10.32 -11.69
CA SER A 239 -10.76 -9.77 -12.12
C SER A 239 -9.59 -10.70 -11.81
N VAL A 240 -8.54 -10.65 -12.64
CA VAL A 240 -7.30 -11.44 -12.46
C VAL A 240 -6.67 -11.31 -11.07
N GLN A 241 -6.72 -10.12 -10.46
CA GLN A 241 -6.21 -9.87 -9.11
C GLN A 241 -6.95 -10.66 -8.01
N PHE A 242 -8.18 -11.11 -8.27
CA PHE A 242 -8.98 -11.95 -7.39
C PHE A 242 -9.07 -13.40 -7.91
N GLY A 243 -8.18 -13.78 -8.82
CA GLY A 243 -8.04 -15.14 -9.32
C GLY A 243 -9.04 -15.57 -10.38
N GLY A 244 -9.72 -14.61 -11.04
CA GLY A 244 -10.44 -14.87 -12.28
C GLY A 244 -9.59 -14.61 -13.54
N VAL A 245 -10.24 -14.49 -14.68
CA VAL A 245 -9.64 -14.22 -16.00
C VAL A 245 -10.13 -12.92 -16.62
N ARG A 246 -11.00 -12.18 -15.93
CA ARG A 246 -11.53 -10.92 -16.43
C ARG A 246 -10.47 -9.82 -16.32
N LEU A 247 -10.31 -9.08 -17.39
CA LEU A 247 -9.50 -7.86 -17.46
C LEU A 247 -10.43 -6.66 -17.40
N ASP A 248 -10.03 -5.60 -16.72
CA ASP A 248 -10.76 -4.35 -16.76
C ASP A 248 -10.60 -3.73 -18.14
N CYS A 249 -11.70 -3.71 -18.88
CA CYS A 249 -11.73 -3.22 -20.24
C CYS A 249 -12.02 -1.71 -20.23
N ASP A 250 -11.07 -0.92 -19.75
CA ASP A 250 -10.93 0.46 -20.19
C ASP A 250 -9.74 0.50 -21.16
N GLU A 251 -10.10 0.64 -22.45
CA GLU A 251 -9.24 0.93 -23.62
C GLU A 251 -8.31 -0.17 -24.17
N GLY A 252 -8.79 -0.87 -25.22
CA GLY A 252 -7.97 -1.18 -26.42
C GLY A 252 -7.06 -2.42 -26.43
N VAL A 253 -7.56 -3.63 -26.13
CA VAL A 253 -6.77 -4.88 -26.23
C VAL A 253 -7.31 -5.81 -27.33
N GLU A 254 -6.44 -6.28 -28.24
CA GLU A 254 -6.77 -7.38 -29.17
C GLU A 254 -6.84 -8.72 -28.41
N VAL A 255 -7.88 -9.50 -28.71
CA VAL A 255 -8.28 -10.70 -27.98
C VAL A 255 -7.73 -11.97 -28.64
N GLU A 256 -7.11 -12.88 -27.87
CA GLU A 256 -6.98 -14.29 -28.28
C GLU A 256 -8.34 -15.01 -28.15
N GLU A 257 -8.60 -15.99 -29.02
CA GLU A 257 -9.89 -16.70 -29.10
C GLU A 257 -10.37 -17.23 -27.72
N GLY A 258 -11.47 -16.68 -27.21
CA GLY A 258 -12.18 -17.22 -26.03
C GLY A 258 -12.55 -16.22 -24.92
N VAL A 259 -12.22 -14.93 -25.05
CA VAL A 259 -12.55 -13.88 -24.06
C VAL A 259 -13.64 -12.95 -24.63
N GLU A 260 -14.70 -12.67 -23.87
CA GLU A 260 -15.81 -11.80 -24.27
C GLU A 260 -15.80 -10.48 -23.49
N CYS A 261 -15.93 -9.35 -24.20
CA CYS A 261 -16.17 -8.01 -23.67
C CYS A 261 -17.62 -7.60 -23.94
N LEU A 262 -18.26 -6.84 -23.03
CA LEU A 262 -19.58 -6.26 -23.27
C LEU A 262 -19.46 -4.76 -23.61
N ASP A 263 -20.03 -4.41 -24.75
CA ASP A 263 -20.08 -3.07 -25.36
C ASP A 263 -21.38 -2.37 -24.90
N ASP A 264 -21.30 -1.11 -24.44
CA ASP A 264 -22.48 -0.25 -24.31
C ASP A 264 -22.11 1.23 -24.61
N ASN A 265 -22.19 1.55 -25.91
CA ASN A 265 -22.48 2.85 -26.51
C ASN A 265 -21.92 4.14 -25.84
N SER A 266 -20.88 4.72 -26.44
CA SER A 266 -21.01 6.05 -27.09
C SER A 266 -19.78 6.38 -27.91
N ASP A 267 -20.03 6.72 -29.18
CA ASP A 267 -19.11 7.35 -30.12
C ASP A 267 -18.41 8.58 -29.49
N ASP A 268 -17.08 8.58 -29.43
CA ASP A 268 -16.23 9.69 -29.89
C ASP A 268 -14.75 9.23 -29.87
N ASP A 269 -14.16 9.16 -31.07
CA ASP A 269 -12.74 8.91 -31.32
C ASP A 269 -11.87 10.02 -30.69
N GLU A 270 -11.23 9.75 -29.56
CA GLU A 270 -9.96 10.40 -29.22
C GLU A 270 -9.05 9.42 -28.45
N PHE A 271 -7.99 8.98 -29.14
CA PHE A 271 -7.00 8.00 -28.68
C PHE A 271 -6.30 8.45 -27.40
N VAL A 272 -6.38 7.64 -26.34
CA VAL A 272 -5.47 7.64 -25.19
C VAL A 272 -5.06 6.18 -24.91
N GLU A 273 -3.79 5.95 -24.55
CA GLU A 273 -3.22 4.62 -24.26
C GLU A 273 -3.54 4.20 -22.81
N ALA A 274 -3.96 2.94 -22.58
CA ALA A 274 -3.96 2.31 -21.26
C ALA A 274 -2.62 1.61 -20.97
N THR A 275 -1.94 2.07 -19.92
CA THR A 275 -0.62 1.62 -19.49
C THR A 275 -0.67 0.34 -18.65
N ALA A 276 0.37 -0.49 -18.75
CA ALA A 276 0.72 -1.47 -17.73
C ALA A 276 0.66 -0.84 -16.33
N GLY A 277 0.32 -1.62 -15.29
CA GLY A 277 0.38 -1.15 -13.89
C GLY A 277 1.57 -0.22 -13.71
N GLU A 278 1.33 0.97 -13.16
CA GLU A 278 2.32 2.03 -13.26
C GLU A 278 3.04 2.23 -11.93
N TRP A 279 4.34 2.49 -12.04
CA TRP A 279 5.11 2.99 -10.92
C TRP A 279 4.68 4.42 -10.63
N VAL A 280 3.86 4.61 -9.60
CA VAL A 280 3.44 5.94 -9.16
C VAL A 280 4.43 6.47 -8.14
N LEU A 281 4.92 7.69 -8.36
CA LEU A 281 5.81 8.38 -7.45
C LEU A 281 5.05 8.78 -6.18
N VAL A 282 5.42 8.20 -5.03
CA VAL A 282 4.74 8.45 -3.74
C VAL A 282 5.61 9.20 -2.73
N TRP A 283 6.92 9.26 -2.95
CA TRP A 283 7.83 10.10 -2.17
C TRP A 283 9.03 10.52 -2.99
N GLN A 284 9.49 11.76 -2.81
CA GLN A 284 10.69 12.26 -3.47
C GLN A 284 11.43 13.32 -2.65
N ASP A 285 12.71 13.46 -2.93
CA ASP A 285 13.52 14.64 -2.62
C ASP A 285 14.39 14.98 -3.84
N GLU A 286 14.13 16.15 -4.44
CA GLU A 286 14.82 16.66 -5.63
C GLU A 286 15.94 17.65 -5.25
N PHE A 287 16.15 17.90 -3.96
CA PHE A 287 17.19 18.79 -3.42
C PHE A 287 17.25 20.18 -4.10
N ASP A 288 16.08 20.71 -4.45
CA ASP A 288 15.84 21.96 -5.18
C ASP A 288 15.57 23.17 -4.27
N GLY A 289 15.72 22.99 -2.94
CA GLY A 289 15.51 24.04 -1.94
C GLY A 289 14.97 23.51 -0.61
N GLY A 290 14.77 24.41 0.35
CA GLY A 290 14.27 24.05 1.69
C GLY A 290 15.35 23.53 2.65
N ASN A 291 14.93 23.04 3.81
CA ASN A 291 15.86 22.54 4.83
C ASN A 291 15.99 21.02 4.70
N LEU A 292 17.22 20.50 4.58
CA LEU A 292 17.47 19.05 4.55
C LEU A 292 16.84 18.35 5.77
N ALA A 293 16.76 19.04 6.91
CA ALA A 293 16.18 18.50 8.14
C ALA A 293 14.66 18.20 8.06
N ASP A 294 13.97 18.69 7.03
CA ASP A 294 12.53 18.47 6.83
C ASP A 294 12.25 17.02 6.41
N ARG A 295 13.15 16.42 5.65
CA ARG A 295 13.04 15.03 5.14
C ARG A 295 14.09 14.08 5.73
N TRP A 296 15.18 14.61 6.25
CA TRP A 296 16.33 13.84 6.73
C TRP A 296 16.67 14.13 8.18
N ASN A 297 17.18 13.11 8.89
CA ASN A 297 17.91 13.27 10.14
C ASN A 297 19.41 13.15 9.86
N PHE A 298 20.23 13.66 10.78
CA PHE A 298 21.69 13.55 10.73
C PHE A 298 22.17 12.68 11.88
N GLU A 299 22.90 11.62 11.57
CA GLU A 299 23.55 10.78 12.57
C GLU A 299 24.93 11.34 12.91
N LEU A 300 25.21 11.48 14.21
CA LEU A 300 26.36 12.23 14.70
C LEU A 300 27.34 11.33 15.44
N GLY A 301 28.64 11.61 15.30
CA GLY A 301 29.66 11.05 16.18
C GLY A 301 30.87 10.47 15.48
N CYS A 302 31.88 10.18 16.30
CA CYS A 302 33.21 9.75 15.91
C CYS A 302 33.52 8.30 16.35
N SER A 303 32.50 7.49 16.67
CA SER A 303 32.69 6.12 17.22
C SER A 303 33.34 5.13 16.24
N GLY A 304 33.35 5.44 14.94
CA GLY A 304 33.81 4.52 13.89
C GLY A 304 32.72 3.60 13.33
N TRP A 305 31.47 3.78 13.78
CA TRP A 305 30.26 3.29 13.09
C TRP A 305 30.24 1.80 12.75
N GLY A 306 30.85 0.98 13.63
CA GLY A 306 30.91 -0.48 13.48
C GLY A 306 31.98 -0.97 12.52
N ASN A 307 32.58 -0.09 11.71
CA ASN A 307 33.57 -0.47 10.70
C ASN A 307 34.95 0.20 10.84
N ASN A 308 35.23 0.84 11.98
CA ASN A 308 36.47 1.60 12.23
C ASN A 308 36.69 2.72 11.20
N GLU A 309 35.60 3.36 10.78
CA GLU A 309 35.64 4.49 9.84
C GLU A 309 36.46 5.66 10.42
N LEU A 310 37.12 6.44 9.57
CA LEU A 310 38.11 7.46 9.96
C LEU A 310 37.54 8.87 10.09
N GLN A 311 36.26 9.06 9.82
CA GLN A 311 35.57 10.35 9.96
C GLN A 311 34.68 10.44 11.21
N CYS A 312 34.40 11.67 11.61
CA CYS A 312 33.25 12.03 12.42
C CYS A 312 32.08 12.40 11.49
N TYR A 313 30.89 11.87 11.73
CA TYR A 313 29.69 12.42 11.10
C TYR A 313 29.21 13.64 11.90
N THR A 314 28.99 14.74 11.20
CA THR A 314 28.59 16.02 11.78
C THR A 314 27.11 16.27 11.62
N ASN A 315 26.59 17.31 12.29
CA ASN A 315 25.21 17.74 12.09
C ASN A 315 25.02 18.35 10.68
N ASN A 316 23.91 19.06 10.48
CA ASN A 316 23.59 19.80 9.26
C ASN A 316 24.56 20.99 9.00
N ARG A 317 25.85 20.70 8.86
CA ARG A 317 26.94 21.60 8.46
C ARG A 317 26.99 21.64 6.95
N GLY A 318 26.87 22.84 6.39
CA GLY A 318 26.94 23.05 4.94
C GLY A 318 28.26 22.58 4.31
N GLU A 319 29.34 22.51 5.10
CA GLU A 319 30.61 21.97 4.62
C GLU A 319 30.55 20.47 4.32
N ASN A 320 29.74 19.71 5.07
CA ASN A 320 29.66 18.25 4.95
C ASN A 320 28.39 17.77 4.24
N ALA A 321 27.28 18.49 4.38
CA ALA A 321 26.03 18.21 3.68
C ALA A 321 25.32 19.51 3.31
N ARG A 322 25.06 19.72 2.02
CA ARG A 322 24.37 20.92 1.53
C ARG A 322 23.58 20.63 0.26
N GLN A 323 22.55 21.44 0.03
CA GLN A 323 21.89 21.52 -1.27
C GLN A 323 22.57 22.62 -2.09
N GLU A 324 22.97 22.31 -3.32
CA GLU A 324 23.65 23.25 -4.19
C GLU A 324 23.33 22.97 -5.66
N ASN A 325 22.65 23.90 -6.34
CA ASN A 325 22.25 23.77 -7.75
C ASN A 325 21.35 22.53 -8.03
N GLY A 326 20.31 22.33 -7.20
CA GLY A 326 19.33 21.26 -7.41
C GLY A 326 19.86 19.86 -7.14
N ARG A 327 20.81 19.72 -6.19
CA ARG A 327 21.38 18.44 -5.78
C ARG A 327 21.87 18.50 -4.34
N LEU A 328 21.87 17.35 -3.67
CA LEU A 328 22.58 17.14 -2.42
C LEU A 328 24.06 16.89 -2.70
N ILE A 329 24.93 17.51 -1.91
CA ILE A 329 26.36 17.23 -1.85
C ILE A 329 26.70 16.76 -0.45
N ILE A 330 27.16 15.51 -0.32
CA ILE A 330 27.79 14.98 0.89
C ILE A 330 29.30 14.96 0.66
N GLU A 331 30.05 15.73 1.44
CA GLU A 331 31.48 15.96 1.23
C GLU A 331 32.32 15.48 2.41
N ALA A 332 33.27 14.58 2.12
CA ALA A 332 34.29 14.16 3.07
C ALA A 332 35.41 15.19 3.09
N ARG A 333 35.71 15.74 4.26
CA ARG A 333 36.72 16.80 4.42
C ARG A 333 37.80 16.34 5.37
N ARG A 334 39.05 16.67 5.04
CA ARG A 334 40.17 16.51 5.96
C ARG A 334 40.22 17.71 6.91
N GLU A 335 39.70 17.51 8.10
CA GLU A 335 39.75 18.48 9.18
C GLU A 335 39.70 17.73 10.52
N TRP A 336 40.43 18.25 11.51
CA TRP A 336 40.35 17.71 12.85
C TRP A 336 39.01 18.03 13.49
N TRP A 337 38.32 17.01 13.98
CA TRP A 337 37.02 17.16 14.63
C TRP A 337 36.85 16.18 15.79
N GLY A 338 36.11 16.62 16.81
CA GLY A 338 35.78 15.82 17.99
C GLY A 338 34.31 15.95 18.34
N ASP A 339 33.71 14.85 18.81
CA ASP A 339 32.34 14.83 19.35
C ASP A 339 32.31 15.01 20.88
N GLY A 340 33.48 15.14 21.52
CA GLY A 340 33.64 15.27 22.96
C GLY A 340 33.45 13.97 23.75
N VAL A 341 33.25 12.83 23.07
CA VAL A 341 33.00 11.51 23.67
C VAL A 341 34.05 10.49 23.22
N ASN A 342 34.36 10.47 21.92
CA ASN A 342 35.30 9.59 21.28
C ASN A 342 36.59 10.34 20.92
N PRO A 343 37.69 9.65 20.61
CA PRO A 343 38.89 10.29 20.11
C PRO A 343 38.61 11.14 18.86
N ASP A 344 39.23 12.31 18.80
CA ASP A 344 39.16 13.20 17.65
C ASP A 344 39.66 12.48 16.39
N LYS A 345 39.08 12.84 15.25
CA LYS A 345 39.39 12.27 13.94
C LYS A 345 39.83 13.34 12.95
N GLU A 346 40.61 12.92 11.95
CA GLU A 346 41.16 13.80 10.89
C GLU A 346 40.19 14.06 9.74
N PHE A 347 38.99 13.48 9.79
CA PHE A 347 37.99 13.64 8.76
C PHE A 347 36.62 13.98 9.34
N THR A 348 35.85 14.75 8.58
CA THR A 348 34.41 14.94 8.77
C THR A 348 33.66 14.51 7.52
N SER A 349 32.41 14.09 7.70
CA SER A 349 31.48 13.81 6.60
C SER A 349 30.04 13.88 7.10
N SER A 350 29.08 13.47 6.28
CA SER A 350 27.68 13.33 6.69
C SER A 350 27.13 11.92 6.48
N ARG A 351 26.19 11.57 7.35
CA ARG A 351 25.36 10.36 7.30
C ARG A 351 23.93 10.79 7.61
N MET A 352 23.08 10.68 6.60
CA MET A 352 21.71 11.17 6.63
C MET A 352 20.75 9.99 6.58
N THR A 353 19.72 10.01 7.43
CA THR A 353 18.66 8.99 7.43
C THR A 353 17.32 9.60 7.06
N SER A 354 16.54 8.94 6.21
CA SER A 354 15.22 9.44 5.86
C SER A 354 14.30 9.43 7.08
N ARG A 355 13.45 10.46 7.21
CA ARG A 355 12.36 10.45 8.20
C ARG A 355 11.25 9.48 7.81
N ALA A 356 11.05 9.29 6.51
CA ALA A 356 10.17 8.27 5.96
C ALA A 356 10.83 6.89 6.04
N ASN A 357 9.99 5.85 6.05
CA ASN A 357 10.38 4.46 5.97
C ASN A 357 9.34 3.69 5.16
N TRP A 358 9.75 2.60 4.54
CA TRP A 358 8.94 1.88 3.57
C TRP A 358 9.11 0.37 3.72
N LEU A 359 8.03 -0.35 3.44
CA LEU A 359 8.08 -1.77 3.11
C LEU A 359 7.77 -1.87 1.62
N HIS A 360 8.67 -2.49 0.85
CA HIS A 360 8.56 -2.66 -0.59
C HIS A 360 8.53 -1.34 -1.40
N GLY A 361 8.54 -1.50 -2.72
CA GLY A 361 8.48 -0.43 -3.72
C GLY A 361 9.72 -0.35 -4.59
N LYS A 362 9.65 0.51 -5.60
CA LYS A 362 10.80 0.87 -6.44
C LYS A 362 11.46 2.11 -5.89
N PHE A 363 12.76 2.07 -5.73
CA PHE A 363 13.59 3.19 -5.30
C PHE A 363 14.51 3.58 -6.45
N GLU A 364 14.61 4.87 -6.73
CA GLU A 364 15.54 5.41 -7.71
C GLU A 364 16.33 6.55 -7.08
N ILE A 365 17.65 6.41 -7.13
CA ILE A 365 18.58 7.38 -6.57
C ILE A 365 19.56 7.75 -7.68
N ARG A 366 19.43 8.96 -8.20
CA ARG A 366 20.35 9.45 -9.23
C ARG A 366 21.52 10.14 -8.58
N ALA A 367 22.70 9.56 -8.75
CA ALA A 367 23.90 10.00 -8.05
C ALA A 367 25.15 9.98 -8.93
N ARG A 368 26.16 10.73 -8.51
CA ARG A 368 27.51 10.70 -9.07
C ARG A 368 28.51 10.46 -7.96
N MET A 369 29.24 9.35 -8.07
CA MET A 369 30.07 8.84 -6.98
C MET A 369 31.36 9.67 -6.79
N PRO A 370 31.97 9.65 -5.59
CA PRO A 370 33.33 10.14 -5.36
C PRO A 370 34.39 9.30 -6.09
N LYS A 371 35.61 9.83 -6.18
CA LYS A 371 36.78 9.11 -6.72
C LYS A 371 38.03 9.44 -5.91
N GLY A 372 38.56 8.41 -5.29
CA GLY A 372 39.66 8.57 -4.35
C GLY A 372 39.85 7.33 -3.48
N LYS A 373 41.09 7.09 -3.09
CA LYS A 373 41.45 5.98 -2.22
C LYS A 373 40.70 6.06 -0.87
N HIS A 374 40.09 4.96 -0.46
CA HIS A 374 39.36 4.79 0.80
C HIS A 374 38.11 5.67 0.98
N LEU A 375 37.53 6.17 -0.11
CA LEU A 375 36.18 6.77 -0.07
C LEU A 375 35.14 5.65 -0.21
N TRP A 376 34.18 5.62 0.71
CA TRP A 376 33.10 4.63 0.76
C TRP A 376 31.73 5.33 0.86
N PRO A 377 31.19 5.81 -0.28
CA PRO A 377 29.79 6.20 -0.36
C PRO A 377 28.90 4.95 -0.27
N ALA A 378 27.75 5.11 0.39
CA ALA A 378 26.72 4.08 0.40
C ALA A 378 25.32 4.70 0.30
N ILE A 379 24.47 4.00 -0.44
CA ILE A 379 23.02 4.20 -0.53
C ILE A 379 22.40 2.88 -0.07
N TRP A 380 21.73 2.90 1.08
CA TRP A 380 21.35 1.67 1.76
C TRP A 380 20.17 1.91 2.68
N MET A 381 19.66 0.84 3.28
CA MET A 381 18.47 0.88 4.10
C MET A 381 18.65 0.03 5.35
N MET A 382 18.10 0.53 6.45
CA MET A 382 18.10 -0.12 7.76
C MET A 382 16.68 -0.25 8.30
N PRO A 383 16.39 -1.29 9.10
CA PRO A 383 15.06 -1.54 9.60
C PRO A 383 14.64 -0.41 10.56
N ALA A 384 13.42 0.08 10.40
CA ALA A 384 12.84 1.12 11.25
C ALA A 384 12.63 0.65 12.70
N ALA A 385 12.50 -0.66 12.90
CA ALA A 385 12.41 -1.29 14.22
C ALA A 385 13.25 -2.58 14.24
N SER A 386 13.88 -2.87 15.38
CA SER A 386 14.66 -4.10 15.58
C SER A 386 13.75 -5.30 15.94
N GLU A 387 12.77 -5.60 15.10
CA GLU A 387 11.75 -6.65 15.31
C GLU A 387 12.37 -8.03 15.57
N TYR A 388 13.43 -8.33 14.84
CA TYR A 388 14.18 -9.56 15.01
C TYR A 388 15.37 -9.38 15.95
N GLY A 389 15.60 -8.21 16.55
CA GLY A 389 16.76 -7.90 17.40
C GLY A 389 17.84 -7.09 16.70
N GLY A 390 18.95 -6.83 17.40
CA GLY A 390 20.04 -5.98 16.91
C GLY A 390 20.70 -6.51 15.64
N TRP A 391 21.43 -5.63 14.95
CA TRP A 391 22.11 -5.97 13.69
C TRP A 391 23.00 -7.22 13.82
N PRO A 392 22.99 -8.13 12.83
CA PRO A 392 22.28 -8.08 11.53
C PRO A 392 20.92 -8.76 11.57
N ARG A 393 20.39 -9.06 12.76
CA ARG A 393 19.22 -9.93 12.92
C ARG A 393 17.96 -9.36 12.28
N SER A 394 17.80 -8.04 12.29
CA SER A 394 16.67 -7.35 11.64
C SER A 394 16.93 -6.91 10.19
N GLY A 395 18.04 -7.33 9.58
CA GLY A 395 18.33 -7.05 8.18
C GLY A 395 19.07 -5.73 7.93
N GLU A 396 19.66 -5.63 6.74
CA GLU A 396 20.23 -4.44 6.11
C GLU A 396 20.14 -4.65 4.58
N ILE A 397 19.73 -3.62 3.84
CA ILE A 397 19.61 -3.65 2.37
C ILE A 397 20.52 -2.59 1.79
N ASP A 398 21.63 -2.99 1.21
CA ASP A 398 22.54 -2.11 0.49
C ASP A 398 22.11 -2.03 -0.97
N ILE A 399 21.58 -0.87 -1.38
CA ILE A 399 21.23 -0.59 -2.78
C ILE A 399 22.50 -0.39 -3.58
N THR A 400 23.47 0.34 -3.03
CA THR A 400 24.78 0.55 -3.63
C THR A 400 25.83 0.87 -2.58
N GLU A 401 26.82 0.01 -2.47
CA GLU A 401 28.12 0.29 -1.89
C GLU A 401 29.16 0.45 -3.01
N TYR A 402 30.15 1.31 -2.77
CA TYR A 402 31.16 1.63 -3.76
C TYR A 402 32.51 1.92 -3.12
N ARG A 403 33.59 1.61 -3.83
CA ARG A 403 34.97 1.92 -3.41
C ARG A 403 35.56 2.96 -4.34
N GLY A 404 35.93 4.13 -3.81
CA GLY A 404 36.46 5.23 -4.62
C GLY A 404 37.76 4.94 -5.37
N GLN A 405 38.53 3.91 -4.99
CA GLN A 405 39.67 3.42 -5.78
C GLN A 405 39.30 2.46 -6.92
N ARG A 406 38.04 2.02 -7.00
CA ARG A 406 37.52 1.12 -8.03
C ARG A 406 36.28 1.73 -8.67
N PRO A 407 36.45 2.80 -9.46
CA PRO A 407 35.32 3.63 -9.88
C PRO A 407 34.36 2.98 -10.88
N GLN A 408 34.69 1.77 -11.34
CA GLN A 408 33.87 0.96 -12.25
C GLN A 408 33.12 -0.16 -11.52
N GLN A 409 33.25 -0.25 -10.18
CA GLN A 409 32.67 -1.32 -9.38
C GLN A 409 31.66 -0.80 -8.37
N ILE A 410 30.50 -1.45 -8.34
CA ILE A 410 29.48 -1.28 -7.29
C ILE A 410 29.07 -2.64 -6.72
N MET A 411 28.44 -2.60 -5.55
CA MET A 411 27.94 -3.76 -4.85
C MET A 411 26.54 -3.48 -4.29
N GLY A 412 25.61 -4.41 -4.47
CA GLY A 412 24.39 -4.51 -3.69
C GLY A 412 24.41 -5.74 -2.80
N THR A 413 23.97 -5.60 -1.55
CA THR A 413 24.08 -6.65 -0.52
C THR A 413 22.87 -6.66 0.40
N LEU A 414 22.47 -7.85 0.82
CA LEU A 414 21.52 -8.11 1.89
C LEU A 414 22.30 -8.73 3.06
N HIS A 415 22.28 -8.11 4.23
CA HIS A 415 22.86 -8.69 5.44
C HIS A 415 21.77 -9.23 6.38
N PHE A 416 22.01 -10.40 6.95
CA PHE A 416 21.07 -11.11 7.83
C PHE A 416 21.82 -12.06 8.77
N GLY A 417 21.15 -12.61 9.77
CA GLY A 417 21.71 -13.66 10.64
C GLY A 417 21.79 -13.29 12.12
N PRO A 418 22.23 -14.23 12.97
CA PRO A 418 22.06 -14.14 14.42
C PRO A 418 22.94 -13.10 15.12
N SER A 419 24.12 -12.77 14.60
CA SER A 419 25.07 -11.88 15.26
C SER A 419 26.16 -11.33 14.31
N TRP A 420 26.91 -10.32 14.76
CA TRP A 420 27.98 -9.68 13.97
C TRP A 420 29.03 -10.67 13.43
N ASP A 421 29.42 -11.63 14.27
CA ASP A 421 30.42 -12.66 14.01
C ASP A 421 29.87 -13.89 13.28
N ASN A 422 28.55 -14.03 13.21
CA ASN A 422 27.87 -15.13 12.53
C ASN A 422 26.72 -14.57 11.68
N LYS A 423 27.08 -13.90 10.59
CA LYS A 423 26.13 -13.26 9.67
C LYS A 423 26.21 -13.88 8.28
N GLY A 424 25.08 -13.86 7.59
CA GLY A 424 24.96 -14.17 6.18
C GLY A 424 24.95 -12.90 5.34
N GLN A 425 25.26 -13.10 4.06
CA GLN A 425 25.13 -12.08 3.03
C GLN A 425 24.62 -12.71 1.73
N ALA A 426 23.81 -11.98 0.99
CA ALA A 426 23.34 -12.36 -0.35
C ALA A 426 23.28 -11.11 -1.22
N GLY A 427 23.51 -11.22 -2.53
CA GLY A 427 23.58 -10.05 -3.39
C GLY A 427 24.60 -10.20 -4.51
N THR A 428 25.02 -9.06 -5.04
CA THR A 428 25.64 -8.96 -6.36
C THR A 428 27.11 -9.35 -6.39
N GLY A 429 27.80 -9.28 -5.24
CA GLY A 429 29.26 -9.27 -5.16
C GLY A 429 29.88 -7.96 -5.70
N ASP A 430 31.20 -7.94 -5.90
CA ASP A 430 31.83 -6.86 -6.68
C ASP A 430 31.36 -6.99 -8.14
N ARG A 431 30.66 -5.98 -8.68
CA ARG A 431 30.20 -5.96 -10.08
C ARG A 431 30.88 -4.87 -10.89
N ASP A 432 31.55 -5.29 -11.97
CA ASP A 432 32.22 -4.42 -12.93
C ASP A 432 31.26 -3.87 -13.99
N PHE A 433 31.42 -2.58 -14.29
CA PHE A 433 30.72 -1.88 -15.36
C PHE A 433 31.71 -1.14 -16.27
N PRO A 434 31.38 -0.88 -17.54
CA PRO A 434 32.30 -0.24 -18.47
C PRO A 434 32.38 1.30 -18.30
N TYR A 435 31.82 1.85 -17.22
CA TYR A 435 31.75 3.29 -16.94
C TYR A 435 32.39 3.63 -15.58
N ASP A 436 32.98 4.81 -15.48
CA ASP A 436 33.46 5.37 -14.22
C ASP A 436 32.35 6.18 -13.56
N PHE A 437 31.77 5.66 -12.49
CA PHE A 437 30.61 6.24 -11.78
C PHE A 437 30.87 7.61 -11.17
N SER A 438 32.12 8.10 -11.17
CA SER A 438 32.46 9.43 -10.68
C SER A 438 32.37 10.52 -11.75
N LEU A 439 32.31 10.14 -13.03
CA LEU A 439 32.33 11.09 -14.15
C LEU A 439 30.92 11.58 -14.51
N ASP A 440 29.94 10.67 -14.54
CA ASP A 440 28.59 10.92 -15.01
C ASP A 440 27.51 10.55 -13.98
N TRP A 441 26.30 11.06 -14.21
CA TRP A 441 25.13 10.73 -13.39
C TRP A 441 24.59 9.36 -13.77
N HIS A 442 24.37 8.52 -12.76
CA HIS A 442 23.74 7.21 -12.91
C HIS A 442 22.57 7.07 -11.95
N THR A 443 21.53 6.34 -12.36
CA THR A 443 20.39 6.02 -11.51
C THR A 443 20.59 4.63 -10.91
N PHE A 444 20.84 4.60 -9.61
CA PHE A 444 20.93 3.39 -8.80
C PHE A 444 19.53 3.06 -8.29
N GLY A 445 19.06 1.85 -8.57
CA GLY A 445 17.69 1.45 -8.26
C GLY A 445 17.58 0.15 -7.49
N LEU A 446 16.48 0.05 -6.75
CA LEU A 446 16.06 -1.15 -6.06
C LEU A 446 14.58 -1.37 -6.35
N ASP A 447 14.21 -2.50 -6.95
CA ASP A 447 12.83 -2.96 -6.97
C ASP A 447 12.67 -4.02 -5.88
N TRP A 448 11.96 -3.67 -4.82
CA TRP A 448 11.74 -4.53 -3.67
C TRP A 448 10.28 -4.94 -3.60
N SER A 449 10.01 -6.20 -3.90
CA SER A 449 8.70 -6.84 -3.80
C SER A 449 8.68 -7.85 -2.64
N PRO A 450 7.51 -8.39 -2.25
CA PRO A 450 7.45 -9.49 -1.29
C PRO A 450 8.23 -10.73 -1.70
N ASP A 451 8.40 -10.97 -3.01
CA ASP A 451 8.95 -12.20 -3.56
C ASP A 451 10.43 -12.12 -3.91
N GLN A 452 10.91 -10.92 -4.21
CA GLN A 452 12.27 -10.68 -4.68
C GLN A 452 12.74 -9.23 -4.50
N ILE A 453 14.05 -9.06 -4.49
CA ILE A 453 14.74 -7.78 -4.59
C ILE A 453 15.56 -7.78 -5.88
N GLN A 454 15.40 -6.74 -6.70
CA GLN A 454 16.19 -6.52 -7.91
C GLN A 454 17.02 -5.26 -7.77
N TRP A 455 18.30 -5.36 -8.11
CA TRP A 455 19.18 -4.19 -8.23
C TRP A 455 19.20 -3.73 -9.67
N ILE A 456 19.01 -2.43 -9.84
CA ILE A 456 18.84 -1.76 -11.12
C ILE A 456 19.93 -0.70 -11.26
N LEU A 457 20.50 -0.59 -12.45
CA LEU A 457 21.39 0.51 -12.83
C LEU A 457 20.93 1.05 -14.17
N ASP A 458 20.62 2.35 -14.24
CA ASP A 458 20.17 3.02 -15.47
C ASP A 458 19.06 2.22 -16.19
N ASP A 459 18.00 1.92 -15.44
CA ASP A 459 16.83 1.14 -15.86
C ASP A 459 17.09 -0.32 -16.25
N GLN A 460 18.32 -0.83 -16.06
CA GLN A 460 18.66 -2.22 -16.32
C GLN A 460 18.83 -3.02 -15.02
N VAL A 461 18.02 -4.07 -14.85
CA VAL A 461 18.23 -5.05 -13.77
C VAL A 461 19.54 -5.78 -14.01
N TYR A 462 20.46 -5.72 -13.05
CA TYR A 462 21.76 -6.41 -13.14
C TYR A 462 21.93 -7.53 -12.10
N HIS A 463 21.05 -7.61 -11.10
CA HIS A 463 20.99 -8.70 -10.14
C HIS A 463 19.59 -8.87 -9.57
N THR A 464 19.25 -10.10 -9.15
CA THR A 464 17.99 -10.42 -8.49
C THR A 464 18.23 -11.45 -7.39
N GLU A 465 17.69 -11.18 -6.20
CA GLU A 465 17.64 -12.11 -5.08
C GLU A 465 16.19 -12.48 -4.79
N THR A 466 15.89 -13.77 -4.70
CA THR A 466 14.56 -14.21 -4.26
C THR A 466 14.44 -14.11 -2.73
N LEU A 467 13.31 -13.55 -2.29
CA LEU A 467 12.87 -13.52 -0.90
C LEU A 467 12.02 -14.76 -0.54
N GLN A 468 11.65 -15.61 -1.50
CA GLN A 468 10.91 -16.86 -1.29
C GLN A 468 11.75 -17.99 -0.68
N ARG A 469 12.54 -17.65 0.33
CA ARG A 469 13.36 -18.56 1.12
C ARG A 469 13.51 -18.07 2.53
N ASN A 470 13.76 -19.00 3.44
CA ASN A 470 14.17 -18.67 4.80
C ASN A 470 15.67 -18.36 4.79
N PHE A 471 16.02 -17.09 5.04
CA PHE A 471 17.40 -16.63 5.03
C PHE A 471 18.26 -17.26 6.14
N TRP A 472 17.63 -17.76 7.22
CA TRP A 472 18.32 -18.41 8.32
C TRP A 472 17.38 -19.36 9.09
N PRO A 473 17.31 -20.64 8.68
CA PRO A 473 16.48 -21.64 9.36
C PRO A 473 16.81 -21.73 10.87
N GLY A 474 15.77 -21.68 11.70
CA GLY A 474 15.90 -21.69 13.16
C GLY A 474 16.07 -20.32 13.81
N LEU A 475 16.24 -19.25 13.01
CA LEU A 475 16.23 -17.87 13.47
C LEU A 475 14.97 -17.13 13.00
N TYR A 476 14.65 -17.26 11.71
CA TYR A 476 13.49 -16.63 11.11
C TYR A 476 12.34 -17.62 10.96
N GLY A 477 11.12 -17.16 11.26
CA GLY A 477 9.91 -17.98 11.24
C GLY A 477 9.23 -18.09 9.88
N ALA A 478 9.58 -17.23 8.92
CA ALA A 478 8.97 -17.16 7.60
C ALA A 478 10.03 -16.93 6.52
N ASN A 479 9.64 -17.15 5.26
CA ASN A 479 10.41 -16.69 4.11
C ASN A 479 10.41 -15.17 4.05
N GLY A 480 11.41 -14.59 3.41
CA GLY A 480 11.53 -13.14 3.22
C GLY A 480 12.06 -12.41 4.45
N SER A 481 11.80 -12.89 5.66
CA SER A 481 12.40 -12.34 6.88
C SER A 481 13.94 -12.42 6.81
N PRO A 482 14.66 -11.34 7.20
CA PRO A 482 14.17 -10.16 7.92
C PRO A 482 13.75 -8.98 7.01
N PHE A 483 13.70 -9.16 5.69
CA PHE A 483 13.35 -8.12 4.71
C PHE A 483 11.84 -8.01 4.49
N ASP A 484 11.08 -8.12 5.57
CA ASP A 484 9.62 -8.14 5.63
C ASP A 484 9.06 -7.07 6.58
N ARG A 485 9.89 -6.06 6.90
CA ARG A 485 9.57 -4.93 7.78
C ARG A 485 9.83 -3.61 7.06
N HIS A 486 9.43 -2.51 7.69
CA HIS A 486 9.73 -1.18 7.16
C HIS A 486 11.21 -0.83 7.35
N PHE A 487 11.83 -0.25 6.33
CA PHE A 487 13.22 0.22 6.34
C PHE A 487 13.27 1.72 6.01
N TYR A 488 14.14 2.47 6.67
CA TYR A 488 14.48 3.84 6.29
C TYR A 488 15.76 3.84 5.46
N MET A 489 15.91 4.83 4.58
CA MET A 489 17.09 4.98 3.73
C MET A 489 18.20 5.74 4.45
N ILE A 490 19.44 5.42 4.11
CA ILE A 490 20.66 6.06 4.57
C ILE A 490 21.48 6.50 3.35
N LEU A 491 21.92 7.75 3.36
CA LEU A 491 22.91 8.31 2.44
C LEU A 491 24.13 8.75 3.24
N ASN A 492 25.31 8.22 2.91
CA ASN A 492 26.54 8.66 3.57
C ASN A 492 27.76 8.59 2.65
N LEU A 493 28.83 9.25 3.10
CA LEU A 493 30.17 9.09 2.57
C LEU A 493 31.16 8.80 3.70
N ALA A 494 31.55 7.55 3.86
CA ALA A 494 32.57 7.13 4.82
C ALA A 494 33.99 7.29 4.25
N VAL A 495 34.97 7.36 5.16
CA VAL A 495 36.40 7.38 4.86
C VAL A 495 37.08 6.22 5.59
N GLY A 496 37.75 5.34 4.86
CA GLY A 496 38.48 4.20 5.41
C GLY A 496 37.59 3.14 6.04
N GLY A 497 38.09 2.50 7.11
CA GLY A 497 37.43 1.38 7.76
C GLY A 497 37.77 0.01 7.16
N ASN A 498 37.23 -1.05 7.76
CA ASN A 498 37.58 -2.43 7.41
C ASN A 498 37.00 -2.89 6.07
N PHE A 499 36.11 -2.09 5.44
CA PHE A 499 35.51 -2.39 4.14
C PHE A 499 36.54 -2.56 3.00
N PHE A 500 37.73 -1.98 3.19
CA PHE A 500 38.86 -2.09 2.27
C PHE A 500 39.79 -3.27 2.58
N GLY A 501 39.33 -4.26 3.34
CA GLY A 501 40.09 -5.48 3.63
C GLY A 501 41.36 -5.25 4.46
N GLY A 502 41.40 -4.17 5.25
CA GLY A 502 42.57 -3.80 6.05
C GLY A 502 43.71 -3.14 5.24
N GLU A 503 43.46 -2.72 4.00
CA GLU A 503 44.42 -1.92 3.24
C GLU A 503 44.76 -0.64 4.02
N PRO A 504 46.04 -0.33 4.27
CA PRO A 504 46.42 0.85 5.03
C PRO A 504 46.08 2.14 4.25
N PHE A 505 45.60 3.13 4.99
CA PHE A 505 45.33 4.47 4.49
C PHE A 505 45.80 5.51 5.50
N HIS A 506 46.77 6.31 5.08
CA HIS A 506 47.24 7.45 5.83
C HIS A 506 46.42 8.70 5.47
N PRO A 507 46.01 9.55 6.42
CA PRO A 507 45.19 10.73 6.12
C PRO A 507 45.77 11.67 5.06
N ASP A 508 47.10 11.75 4.92
CA ASP A 508 47.76 12.53 3.86
C ASP A 508 47.43 12.06 2.43
N GLU A 509 47.07 10.79 2.26
CA GLU A 509 46.71 10.24 0.94
C GLU A 509 45.39 10.84 0.41
N SER A 510 44.58 11.46 1.27
CA SER A 510 43.37 12.21 0.86
C SER A 510 43.66 13.39 -0.05
N ALA A 511 44.89 13.93 -0.05
CA ALA A 511 45.32 14.96 -0.99
C ALA A 511 45.28 14.48 -2.46
N GLY A 512 45.24 13.16 -2.69
CA GLY A 512 45.11 12.55 -4.01
C GLY A 512 43.68 12.24 -4.44
N TRP A 513 42.66 12.60 -3.65
CA TRP A 513 41.26 12.42 -4.07
C TRP A 513 40.95 13.30 -5.27
N ALA A 514 40.52 12.68 -6.37
CA ALA A 514 40.08 13.41 -7.55
C ALA A 514 38.70 14.04 -7.34
N LYS A 515 37.86 13.40 -6.52
CA LYS A 515 36.53 13.87 -6.12
C LYS A 515 36.18 13.29 -4.75
N ASN A 516 35.95 14.17 -3.77
CA ASN A 516 35.72 13.81 -2.37
C ASN A 516 34.26 13.98 -1.92
N ASN A 517 33.32 14.05 -2.85
CA ASN A 517 31.90 14.18 -2.55
C ASN A 517 31.06 13.13 -3.29
N LEU A 518 30.00 12.70 -2.59
CA LEU A 518 28.84 12.04 -3.17
C LEU A 518 27.84 13.14 -3.55
N GLU A 519 27.40 13.14 -4.80
CA GLU A 519 26.37 14.07 -5.27
C GLU A 519 25.12 13.26 -5.61
N VAL A 520 23.97 13.73 -5.14
CA VAL A 520 22.67 13.08 -5.37
C VAL A 520 21.72 14.12 -5.98
N ASP A 521 21.27 13.84 -7.20
CA ASP A 521 20.33 14.66 -7.97
C ASP A 521 18.92 14.53 -7.39
N PHE A 522 18.47 13.29 -7.21
CA PHE A 522 17.19 13.00 -6.57
C PHE A 522 17.21 11.66 -5.82
N VAL A 523 16.28 11.53 -4.89
CA VAL A 523 15.82 10.25 -4.34
C VAL A 523 14.33 10.16 -4.58
N ARG A 524 13.87 9.09 -5.24
CA ARG A 524 12.47 8.85 -5.56
C ARG A 524 12.06 7.46 -5.09
N LYS A 525 10.83 7.35 -4.60
CA LYS A 525 10.20 6.11 -4.20
C LYS A 525 8.85 6.00 -4.90
N PHE A 526 8.67 4.89 -5.58
CA PHE A 526 7.47 4.55 -6.31
C PHE A 526 6.76 3.36 -5.68
N GLU A 527 5.46 3.32 -5.85
CA GLU A 527 4.62 2.16 -5.58
C GLU A 527 4.00 1.70 -6.88
N TRP A 528 3.97 0.39 -7.10
CA TRP A 528 3.20 -0.20 -8.18
C TRP A 528 1.72 -0.04 -7.83
N ARG A 529 0.94 0.63 -8.70
CA ARG A 529 -0.50 0.83 -8.52
C ARG A 529 -1.31 0.06 -9.55
#